data_AF-A0A0Q1A4K9-F1
#
_entry.id   AF-A0A0Q1A4K9-F1
#
_cell.length_a   1.000
_cell.length_b   1.000
_cell.length_c   1.000
_cell.angle_alpha   90.00
_cell.angle_beta   90.00
_cell.angle_gamma   90.00
#
_symmetry.space_group_name_H-M   'P 1'
#
loop_
_entity.id
_entity.type
_entity.pdbx_description
1 polymer ?
#
loop_
_entity_poly.entity_id
_entity_poly.type
_entity_poly.pdbx_seq_one_letter_code
_entity_poly.pdbx_strand_id
1 'polypeptide(L)'
;MRKFLYSILFVIAGSGIKAQTTFEGSVKNKDNDFIPYCSIGIKNTKIGTITNEKGAYKFLIPDSLKDKEIVFSSVGYFDKIVSANELKRNSHIILDDKATALQEVVISAKKLKEKIIGQKSRPFLTFSKMFDKNVPTIEQGNIFEIYQKTRLESYNFYIIPSSKYAQITLKLNIYSLKNDRPDKSLLKENIIYKTSSIGWQNINLSNYKLLFNGLDQIAITLQLVEYKPLADTEFVFGVSAKKTLSKNLLFRYQSQGNWEAYEGSFISNINISYSKDPGEKEIVEAKEAEAQNDPNTKTFVEVYKNREKAQKTMYGKNKEGKYMELQDAKIYYETYGKGEPLILLHGNNGSIADFYQQIPFFSKYYRVIAIDTRGQGRSTDLSTNEYSYQQFAADLFKLTQHLKLDKINILGWSDGGNTGLIFNAEHPELVNKLITIGANLNPNGVEEDLINTFKQQLSANTTGTNQRLIRLMLNQPNITTEQLNHINNPVLVMAGNNDVIKEAHTKSIQAAIRNATLQIIPNASHYVPFEQPEKLNELVLKFLGK
;
A
#
# COMPACT_ATOMS: atom_id res chain seq x y z
N MET A 1 -39.20 49.37 29.21
CA MET A 1 -38.00 49.05 30.02
C MET A 1 -38.19 47.68 30.67
N ARG A 2 -37.67 46.61 30.06
CA ARG A 2 -37.36 45.30 30.71
C ARG A 2 -36.64 44.41 29.70
N LYS A 3 -35.33 44.23 29.90
CA LYS A 3 -34.49 43.29 29.15
C LYS A 3 -34.67 41.90 29.75
N PHE A 4 -34.94 40.90 28.91
CA PHE A 4 -34.81 39.49 29.27
C PHE A 4 -33.35 39.06 29.01
N LEU A 5 -32.67 38.61 30.07
CA LEU A 5 -31.39 37.90 29.97
C LEU A 5 -31.69 36.42 29.69
N TYR A 6 -31.13 35.88 28.60
CA TYR A 6 -30.98 34.43 28.42
C TYR A 6 -29.54 34.05 28.74
N SER A 7 -29.37 33.22 29.77
CA SER A 7 -28.10 32.63 30.19
C SER A 7 -27.72 31.50 29.22
N ILE A 8 -26.61 31.64 28.50
CA ILE A 8 -26.02 30.56 27.70
C ILE A 8 -25.13 29.71 28.60
N LEU A 9 -25.51 28.44 28.77
CA LEU A 9 -24.69 27.42 29.43
C LEU A 9 -23.65 26.90 28.41
N PHE A 10 -22.37 27.27 28.59
CA PHE A 10 -21.27 26.68 27.84
C PHE A 10 -20.93 25.31 28.42
N VAL A 11 -21.25 24.23 27.71
CA VAL A 11 -20.71 22.90 28.00
C VAL A 11 -19.30 22.82 27.42
N ILE A 12 -18.29 22.95 28.28
CA ILE A 12 -16.89 22.69 27.92
C ILE A 12 -16.72 21.16 27.89
N ALA A 13 -16.60 20.60 26.69
CA ALA A 13 -16.14 19.23 26.50
C ALA A 13 -14.63 19.18 26.85
N GLY A 14 -14.30 18.71 28.05
CA GLY A 14 -12.92 18.49 28.46
C GLY A 14 -12.29 17.36 27.67
N SER A 15 -11.37 17.69 26.75
CA SER A 15 -10.38 16.75 26.25
C SER A 15 -9.42 16.44 27.40
N GLY A 16 -9.45 15.20 27.89
CA GLY A 16 -8.51 14.75 28.91
C GLY A 16 -7.07 14.82 28.38
N ILE A 17 -6.31 15.82 28.84
CA ILE A 17 -4.87 15.89 28.63
C ILE A 17 -4.27 14.69 29.36
N LYS A 18 -3.78 13.68 28.61
CA LYS A 18 -2.99 12.61 29.21
C LYS A 18 -1.66 13.21 29.67
N ALA A 19 -1.40 13.18 30.97
CA ALA A 19 -0.15 13.68 31.53
C ALA A 19 1.04 12.82 31.05
N GLN A 20 2.14 13.50 30.69
CA GLN A 20 3.36 12.91 30.16
C GLN A 20 4.59 13.66 30.69
N THR A 21 5.66 12.93 30.94
CA THR A 21 6.93 13.49 31.40
C THR A 21 7.94 13.49 30.24
N THR A 22 8.67 14.59 30.07
CA THR A 22 9.73 14.73 29.05
C THR A 22 11.11 14.70 29.72
N PHE A 23 12.02 13.91 29.17
CA PHE A 23 13.43 13.84 29.58
C PHE A 23 14.32 14.30 28.43
N GLU A 24 15.30 15.15 28.72
CA GLU A 24 16.31 15.60 27.76
C GLU A 24 17.70 15.41 28.37
N GLY A 25 18.61 14.84 27.59
CA GLY A 25 19.93 14.45 28.09
C GLY A 25 20.85 13.96 26.99
N SER A 26 21.94 13.29 27.37
CA SER A 26 22.90 12.71 26.42
C SER A 26 23.39 11.34 26.82
N VAL A 27 23.84 10.55 25.84
CA VAL A 27 24.48 9.26 26.06
C VAL A 27 25.95 9.34 25.65
N LYS A 28 26.84 8.82 26.50
CA LYS A 28 28.29 8.86 26.34
C LYS A 28 28.95 7.54 26.73
N ASN A 29 30.19 7.32 26.30
CA ASN A 29 31.04 6.24 26.83
C ASN A 29 31.81 6.73 28.08
N LYS A 30 32.68 5.87 28.65
CA LYS A 30 33.52 6.21 29.81
C LYS A 30 34.54 7.30 29.51
N ASP A 31 35.00 7.38 28.27
CA ASP A 31 35.95 8.38 27.79
C ASP A 31 35.28 9.74 27.49
N ASN A 32 33.98 9.86 27.80
CA ASN A 32 33.15 11.06 27.65
C ASN A 32 32.86 11.45 26.19
N ASP A 33 33.11 10.54 25.25
CA ASP A 33 32.68 10.65 23.85
C ASP A 33 31.18 10.40 23.74
N PHE A 34 30.52 11.13 22.84
CA PHE A 34 29.10 10.95 22.58
C PHE A 34 28.82 9.64 21.85
N ILE A 35 27.76 8.95 22.27
CA ILE A 35 27.28 7.73 21.60
C ILE A 35 26.10 8.11 20.71
N PRO A 36 26.31 8.25 19.39
CA PRO A 36 25.23 8.57 18.46
C PRO A 36 24.34 7.36 18.25
N TYR A 37 23.06 7.62 17.93
CA TYR A 37 22.09 6.62 17.54
C TYR A 37 21.92 5.46 18.55
N CYS A 38 22.03 5.76 19.84
CA CYS A 38 21.70 4.88 20.95
C CYS A 38 20.17 4.78 21.07
N SER A 39 19.65 3.55 21.05
CA SER A 39 18.23 3.27 21.21
C SER A 39 17.85 3.40 22.68
N ILE A 40 16.78 4.15 22.94
CA ILE A 40 16.25 4.37 24.29
C ILE A 40 14.79 3.93 24.28
N GLY A 41 14.40 3.02 25.16
CA GLY A 41 13.03 2.51 25.11
C GLY A 41 12.58 1.79 26.37
N ILE A 42 11.27 1.60 26.48
CA ILE A 42 10.65 0.84 27.56
C ILE A 42 10.29 -0.55 27.01
N LYS A 43 10.83 -1.60 27.64
CA LYS A 43 10.63 -3.00 27.21
C LYS A 43 9.14 -3.33 27.03
N ASN A 44 8.83 -4.06 25.96
CA ASN A 44 7.46 -4.52 25.63
C ASN A 44 6.44 -3.39 25.40
N THR A 45 6.90 -2.20 25.03
CA THR A 45 6.03 -1.07 24.65
C THR A 45 6.42 -0.51 23.28
N LYS A 46 5.59 0.38 22.75
CA LYS A 46 5.90 1.17 21.53
C LYS A 46 6.63 2.49 21.85
N ILE A 47 6.94 2.75 23.12
CA ILE A 47 7.54 4.02 23.56
C ILE A 47 9.06 3.89 23.52
N GLY A 48 9.68 4.73 22.67
CA GLY A 48 11.11 4.81 22.51
C GLY A 48 11.54 6.11 21.84
N THR A 49 12.84 6.39 21.89
CA THR A 49 13.51 7.45 21.13
C THR A 49 14.91 6.96 20.75
N ILE A 50 15.67 7.80 20.06
CA ILE A 50 17.06 7.52 19.71
C ILE A 50 17.90 8.78 19.92
N THR A 51 19.17 8.62 20.27
CA THR A 51 20.09 9.77 20.30
C THR A 51 20.43 10.25 18.89
N ASN A 52 20.65 11.55 18.74
CA ASN A 52 21.16 12.15 17.51
C ASN A 52 22.68 11.93 17.35
N GLU A 53 23.29 12.56 16.33
CA GLU A 53 24.74 12.48 16.06
C GLU A 53 25.63 12.95 17.19
N LYS A 54 25.11 13.78 18.08
CA LYS A 54 25.82 14.31 19.27
C LYS A 54 25.43 13.57 20.54
N GLY A 55 24.87 12.37 20.42
CA GLY A 55 24.44 11.56 21.55
C GLY A 55 23.30 12.17 22.38
N ALA A 56 22.68 13.27 21.93
CA ALA A 56 21.60 13.92 22.67
C ALA A 56 20.25 13.26 22.37
N TYR A 57 19.37 13.18 23.37
CA TYR A 57 18.03 12.61 23.22
C TYR A 57 16.96 13.49 23.87
N LYS A 58 15.74 13.33 23.34
CA LYS A 58 14.50 13.78 23.97
C LYS A 58 13.55 12.59 24.05
N PHE A 59 13.09 12.27 25.25
CA PHE A 59 12.27 11.09 25.52
C PHE A 59 10.98 11.45 26.25
N LEU A 60 9.84 11.18 25.61
CA LEU A 60 8.51 11.42 26.18
C LEU A 60 7.96 10.11 26.72
N ILE A 61 7.65 10.11 28.02
CA ILE A 61 7.11 8.94 28.73
C ILE A 61 5.71 9.29 29.24
N PRO A 62 4.67 8.56 28.81
CA PRO A 62 3.34 8.69 29.40
C PRO A 62 3.38 8.36 30.90
N ASP A 63 2.62 9.08 31.72
CA ASP A 63 2.63 8.86 33.17
C ASP A 63 2.21 7.44 33.58
N SER A 64 1.43 6.74 32.74
CA SER A 64 1.07 5.34 32.93
C SER A 64 2.25 4.36 32.85
N LEU A 65 3.40 4.81 32.35
CA LEU A 65 4.61 4.00 32.16
C LEU A 65 5.81 4.51 33.00
N LYS A 66 5.61 5.51 33.86
CA LYS A 66 6.69 6.16 34.64
C LYS A 66 7.48 5.21 35.55
N ASP A 67 6.84 4.13 36.00
CA ASP A 67 7.45 3.15 36.92
C ASP A 67 8.13 1.98 36.17
N LYS A 68 8.12 2.01 34.83
CA LYS A 68 8.78 1.00 34.01
C LYS A 68 10.27 1.33 33.83
N GLU A 69 11.06 0.28 33.69
CA GLU A 69 12.48 0.36 33.36
C GLU A 69 12.70 0.90 31.94
N ILE A 70 13.67 1.80 31.82
CA ILE A 70 14.10 2.42 30.57
C ILE A 70 15.45 1.83 30.21
N VAL A 71 15.58 1.33 28.99
CA VAL A 71 16.78 0.67 28.50
C VAL A 71 17.47 1.58 27.50
N PHE A 72 18.76 1.81 27.72
CA PHE A 72 19.68 2.43 26.79
C PHE A 72 20.53 1.34 26.16
N SER A 73 20.45 1.19 24.84
CA SER A 73 21.10 0.12 24.10
C SER A 73 21.84 0.68 22.89
N SER A 74 23.12 0.31 22.77
CA SER A 74 23.95 0.69 21.62
C SER A 74 24.88 -0.45 21.26
N VAL A 75 25.14 -0.62 19.97
CA VAL A 75 26.06 -1.64 19.47
C VAL A 75 27.46 -1.35 20.01
N GLY A 76 28.13 -2.39 20.51
CA GLY A 76 29.46 -2.25 21.12
C GLY A 76 29.44 -1.97 22.63
N TYR A 77 28.26 -1.78 23.23
CA TYR A 77 28.11 -1.45 24.66
C TYR A 77 27.21 -2.45 25.38
N PHE A 78 27.31 -2.49 26.72
CA PHE A 78 26.31 -3.16 27.56
C PHE A 78 25.04 -2.31 27.67
N ASP A 79 23.89 -2.97 27.61
CA ASP A 79 22.61 -2.31 27.87
C ASP A 79 22.60 -1.74 29.28
N LYS A 80 22.19 -0.48 29.42
CA LYS A 80 22.02 0.17 30.71
C LYS A 80 20.54 0.38 31.00
N ILE A 81 20.13 -0.09 32.17
CA ILE A 81 18.74 0.00 32.63
C ILE A 81 18.67 1.08 33.71
N VAL A 82 17.74 2.02 33.56
CA VAL A 82 17.51 3.11 34.51
C VAL A 82 16.02 3.33 34.73
N SER A 83 15.66 3.84 35.90
CA SER A 83 14.31 4.30 36.22
C SER A 83 14.08 5.76 35.79
N ALA A 84 12.82 6.16 35.65
CA ALA A 84 12.46 7.56 35.40
C ALA A 84 12.98 8.51 36.51
N ASN A 85 13.04 8.05 37.77
CA ASN A 85 13.57 8.83 38.88
C ASN A 85 15.10 9.02 38.82
N GLU A 86 15.83 8.04 38.27
CA GLU A 86 17.26 8.21 37.99
C GLU A 86 17.49 9.21 36.87
N LEU A 87 16.69 9.15 35.78
CA LEU A 87 16.78 10.13 34.70
C LEU A 87 16.45 11.56 35.15
N LYS A 88 15.53 11.75 36.12
CA LYS A 88 15.27 13.08 36.71
C LYS A 88 16.49 13.63 37.45
N ARG A 89 17.28 12.76 38.10
CA ARG A 89 18.48 13.15 38.87
C ARG A 89 19.68 13.38 37.97
N ASN A 90 19.86 12.53 36.96
CA ASN A 90 20.93 12.66 35.99
C ASN A 90 20.46 12.15 34.63
N SER A 91 20.27 13.07 33.68
CA SER A 91 19.88 12.73 32.31
C SER A 91 21.07 12.40 31.41
N HIS A 92 22.31 12.48 31.92
CA HIS A 92 23.51 12.06 31.20
C HIS A 92 23.87 10.60 31.53
N ILE A 93 23.72 9.74 30.53
CA ILE A 93 23.90 8.29 30.67
C ILE A 93 25.24 7.86 30.10
N ILE A 94 26.05 7.20 30.92
CA ILE A 94 27.31 6.57 30.51
C ILE A 94 27.07 5.07 30.26
N LEU A 95 27.41 4.59 29.06
CA LEU A 95 27.41 3.16 28.72
C LEU A 95 28.82 2.56 28.84
N ASP A 96 28.88 1.31 29.31
CA ASP A 96 30.12 0.54 29.41
C ASP A 96 30.41 -0.21 28.11
N ASP A 97 31.65 -0.14 27.62
CA ASP A 97 32.08 -0.88 26.44
C ASP A 97 32.00 -2.40 26.64
N LYS A 98 31.57 -3.08 25.59
CA LYS A 98 31.49 -4.54 25.53
C LYS A 98 32.71 -5.07 24.78
N ALA A 99 33.74 -5.48 25.51
CA ALA A 99 34.90 -6.14 24.93
C ALA A 99 34.47 -7.43 24.20
N THR A 100 34.73 -7.49 22.88
CA THR A 100 34.56 -8.74 22.11
C THR A 100 35.92 -9.41 21.98
N ALA A 101 36.07 -10.61 22.55
CA ALA A 101 37.24 -11.44 22.32
C ALA A 101 37.38 -11.71 20.81
N LEU A 102 38.57 -11.48 20.26
CA LEU A 102 38.88 -11.87 18.89
C LEU A 102 38.88 -13.39 18.83
N GLN A 103 37.91 -13.98 18.13
CA GLN A 103 38.01 -15.40 17.78
C GLN A 103 39.19 -15.57 16.83
N GLU A 104 40.10 -16.47 17.20
CA GLU A 104 41.24 -16.85 16.38
C GLU A 104 40.71 -17.40 15.05
N VAL A 105 41.02 -16.71 13.96
CA VAL A 105 40.57 -17.12 12.63
C VAL A 105 41.51 -18.24 12.18
N VAL A 106 41.01 -19.48 12.17
CA VAL A 106 41.67 -20.57 11.45
C VAL A 106 41.62 -20.22 9.97
N ILE A 107 42.74 -19.72 9.43
CA ILE A 107 42.87 -19.37 8.02
C ILE A 107 42.87 -20.68 7.23
N SER A 108 41.70 -21.07 6.74
CA SER A 108 41.59 -22.03 5.65
C SER A 108 41.83 -21.28 4.34
N ALA A 109 42.89 -21.63 3.62
CA ALA A 109 43.27 -21.07 2.31
C ALA A 109 42.28 -21.39 1.16
N LYS A 110 41.00 -21.63 1.46
CA LYS A 110 39.98 -21.82 0.43
C LYS A 110 39.64 -20.46 -0.19
N LYS A 111 39.82 -20.35 -1.51
CA LYS A 111 39.41 -19.18 -2.29
C LYS A 111 37.91 -18.94 -2.11
N LEU A 112 37.54 -17.77 -1.59
CA LEU A 112 36.14 -17.36 -1.49
C LEU A 112 35.57 -17.11 -2.89
N LYS A 113 34.31 -17.51 -3.09
CA LYS A 113 33.51 -17.22 -4.28
C LYS A 113 32.61 -16.04 -3.99
N GLU A 114 32.28 -15.26 -5.02
CA GLU A 114 31.34 -14.15 -4.89
C GLU A 114 29.93 -14.57 -5.31
N LYS A 115 28.91 -14.05 -4.63
CA LYS A 115 27.51 -14.23 -4.99
C LYS A 115 26.66 -13.05 -4.52
N ILE A 116 25.64 -12.74 -5.31
CA ILE A 116 24.57 -11.82 -4.91
C ILE A 116 23.38 -12.66 -4.47
N ILE A 117 22.88 -12.45 -3.26
CA ILE A 117 21.70 -13.14 -2.71
C ILE A 117 20.58 -12.11 -2.51
N GLY A 118 19.40 -12.41 -3.03
CA GLY A 118 18.21 -11.55 -2.93
C GLY A 118 17.78 -10.95 -4.27
N GLN A 119 17.07 -9.83 -4.23
CA GLN A 119 16.47 -9.22 -5.42
C GLN A 119 17.49 -8.36 -6.19
N LYS A 120 17.86 -8.77 -7.41
CA LYS A 120 18.86 -8.05 -8.25
C LYS A 120 18.27 -6.92 -9.08
N SER A 121 16.96 -6.95 -9.29
CA SER A 121 16.19 -5.92 -9.98
C SER A 121 14.99 -5.55 -9.13
N ARG A 122 14.41 -4.38 -9.39
CA ARG A 122 13.11 -4.03 -8.82
C ARG A 122 12.03 -4.67 -9.69
N PRO A 123 11.27 -5.66 -9.18
CA PRO A 123 10.14 -6.18 -9.90
C PRO A 123 9.12 -5.07 -10.12
N PHE A 124 8.36 -5.19 -11.20
CA PHE A 124 7.35 -4.20 -11.54
C PHE A 124 6.29 -4.05 -10.43
N LEU A 125 5.87 -5.15 -9.77
CA LEU A 125 4.97 -5.12 -8.63
C LEU A 125 5.73 -4.99 -7.31
N THR A 126 5.65 -3.81 -6.71
CA THR A 126 6.16 -3.55 -5.37
C THR A 126 5.19 -2.66 -4.59
N PHE A 127 5.00 -2.92 -3.31
CA PHE A 127 4.34 -1.99 -2.39
C PHE A 127 5.37 -1.21 -1.59
N SER A 128 4.92 -0.11 -1.00
CA SER A 128 5.78 0.75 -0.20
C SER A 128 5.53 0.48 1.27
N LYS A 129 6.57 0.16 2.04
CA LYS A 129 6.48 0.24 3.51
C LYS A 129 7.06 1.58 3.92
N MET A 130 6.19 2.49 4.37
CA MET A 130 6.58 3.83 4.79
C MET A 130 7.23 3.75 6.18
N PHE A 131 8.27 4.55 6.38
CA PHE A 131 8.81 4.83 7.69
C PHE A 131 8.05 6.06 8.22
N ASP A 132 7.26 5.87 9.29
CA ASP A 132 6.41 6.92 9.82
C ASP A 132 7.24 8.03 10.48
N LYS A 133 7.00 9.28 10.07
CA LYS A 133 7.61 10.49 10.65
C LYS A 133 7.35 10.65 12.15
N ASN A 134 6.29 10.01 12.66
CA ASN A 134 5.87 10.11 14.07
C ASN A 134 6.48 9.02 14.96
N VAL A 135 7.22 8.05 14.40
CA VAL A 135 7.84 6.97 15.18
C VAL A 135 9.29 6.76 14.72
N PRO A 136 10.24 7.60 15.20
CA PRO A 136 11.66 7.58 14.78
C PRO A 136 12.41 6.31 15.17
N THR A 137 11.72 5.34 15.77
CA THR A 137 12.31 4.09 16.26
C THR A 137 11.95 2.87 15.42
N ILE A 138 11.11 3.00 14.39
CA ILE A 138 10.70 1.87 13.54
C ILE A 138 11.89 1.28 12.81
N GLU A 139 12.04 -0.03 12.95
CA GLU A 139 13.07 -0.81 12.30
C GLU A 139 12.43 -1.88 11.42
N GLN A 140 12.91 -1.99 10.18
CA GLN A 140 12.33 -2.87 9.17
C GLN A 140 13.42 -3.58 8.37
N GLY A 141 13.23 -4.83 7.99
CA GLY A 141 14.27 -5.58 7.31
C GLY A 141 13.84 -6.88 6.67
N ASN A 142 14.84 -7.62 6.23
CA ASN A 142 14.70 -8.91 5.56
C ASN A 142 15.59 -9.97 6.21
N ILE A 143 15.12 -11.22 6.17
CA ILE A 143 15.94 -12.41 6.42
C ILE A 143 16.61 -12.85 5.11
N PHE A 144 17.89 -13.19 5.20
CA PHE A 144 18.69 -13.75 4.11
C PHE A 144 19.27 -15.09 4.54
N GLU A 145 19.15 -16.09 3.67
CA GLU A 145 19.97 -17.30 3.75
C GLU A 145 21.39 -16.98 3.30
N ILE A 146 22.37 -17.51 4.03
CA ILE A 146 23.80 -17.35 3.77
C ILE A 146 24.51 -18.69 3.93
N TYR A 147 25.72 -18.80 3.37
CA TYR A 147 26.54 -19.98 3.58
C TYR A 147 27.21 -19.92 4.95
N GLN A 148 27.54 -21.09 5.49
CA GLN A 148 28.14 -21.27 6.81
C GLN A 148 29.40 -20.43 7.03
N LYS A 149 30.17 -20.18 5.96
CA LYS A 149 31.33 -19.27 5.94
C LYS A 149 31.09 -18.16 4.94
N THR A 150 30.64 -17.01 5.43
CA THR A 150 30.22 -15.86 4.61
C THR A 150 30.86 -14.57 5.11
N ARG A 151 31.52 -13.82 4.22
CA ARG A 151 31.87 -12.42 4.40
C ARG A 151 30.84 -11.55 3.69
N LEU A 152 30.25 -10.59 4.40
CA LEU A 152 29.27 -9.66 3.84
C LEU A 152 29.98 -8.42 3.27
N GLU A 153 29.81 -8.16 1.97
CA GLU A 153 30.51 -7.06 1.26
C GLU A 153 29.64 -5.81 1.15
N SER A 154 28.35 -5.97 0.86
CA SER A 154 27.43 -4.82 0.76
C SER A 154 25.99 -5.23 0.97
N TYR A 155 25.18 -4.27 1.38
CA TYR A 155 23.72 -4.37 1.41
C TYR A 155 23.11 -3.36 0.44
N ASN A 156 22.26 -3.84 -0.47
CA ASN A 156 21.58 -3.03 -1.45
C ASN A 156 20.08 -3.03 -1.19
N PHE A 157 19.42 -1.88 -1.33
CA PHE A 157 17.98 -1.74 -1.15
C PHE A 157 17.41 -0.68 -2.08
N TYR A 158 16.10 -0.73 -2.37
CA TYR A 158 15.45 0.20 -3.28
C TYR A 158 14.52 1.19 -2.57
N ILE A 159 14.86 2.47 -2.63
CA ILE A 159 14.01 3.57 -2.15
C ILE A 159 12.98 3.94 -3.22
N ILE A 160 11.71 4.06 -2.82
CA ILE A 160 10.60 4.32 -3.77
C ILE A 160 10.72 5.71 -4.41
N PRO A 161 10.34 5.88 -5.70
CA PRO A 161 10.47 7.16 -6.38
C PRO A 161 9.56 8.28 -5.85
N SER A 162 8.49 7.91 -5.14
CA SER A 162 7.58 8.85 -4.48
C SER A 162 8.12 9.41 -3.16
N SER A 163 9.31 9.01 -2.72
CA SER A 163 9.94 9.57 -1.53
C SER A 163 10.27 11.05 -1.74
N LYS A 164 10.06 11.86 -0.70
CA LYS A 164 10.25 13.31 -0.68
C LYS A 164 11.02 13.69 0.58
N TYR A 165 12.32 13.95 0.42
CA TYR A 165 13.20 14.43 1.49
C TYR A 165 14.45 15.08 0.87
N ALA A 166 15.08 15.99 1.61
CA ALA A 166 16.36 16.56 1.22
C ALA A 166 17.50 15.60 1.56
N GLN A 167 17.39 14.94 2.72
CA GLN A 167 18.34 13.92 3.17
C GLN A 167 17.68 13.01 4.20
N ILE A 168 18.06 11.73 4.22
CA ILE A 168 17.78 10.80 5.31
C ILE A 168 19.07 10.20 5.85
N THR A 169 19.06 9.82 7.12
CA THR A 169 20.09 9.03 7.76
C THR A 169 19.47 7.72 8.25
N LEU A 170 20.05 6.60 7.83
CA LEU A 170 19.62 5.25 8.16
C LEU A 170 20.68 4.55 9.00
N LYS A 171 20.24 3.85 10.05
CA LYS A 171 21.08 2.90 10.79
C LYS A 171 20.79 1.49 10.28
N LEU A 172 21.83 0.79 9.84
CA LEU A 172 21.74 -0.62 9.44
C LEU A 172 22.06 -1.50 10.65
N ASN A 173 21.23 -2.52 10.89
CA ASN A 173 21.49 -3.54 11.90
C ASN A 173 21.53 -4.93 11.27
N ILE A 174 22.31 -5.82 11.89
CA ILE A 174 22.45 -7.23 11.48
C ILE A 174 22.28 -8.11 12.70
N TYR A 175 21.48 -9.17 12.57
CA TYR A 175 21.18 -10.10 13.66
C TYR A 175 21.34 -11.55 13.26
N SER A 176 21.70 -12.39 14.23
CA SER A 176 21.45 -13.83 14.17
C SER A 176 19.96 -14.11 14.31
N LEU A 177 19.52 -15.30 13.91
CA LEU A 177 18.14 -15.73 14.11
C LEU A 177 18.01 -16.76 15.23
N LYS A 178 16.85 -16.75 15.89
CA LYS A 178 16.36 -17.80 16.78
C LYS A 178 14.85 -17.93 16.58
N ASN A 179 14.37 -19.13 16.27
CA ASN A 179 12.95 -19.38 15.96
C ASN A 179 12.40 -18.43 14.87
N ASP A 180 13.15 -18.32 13.76
CA ASP A 180 12.82 -17.49 12.60
C ASP A 180 12.63 -15.98 12.89
N ARG A 181 13.23 -15.49 13.97
CA ARG A 181 13.20 -14.08 14.37
C ARG A 181 14.59 -13.57 14.74
N PRO A 182 14.88 -12.27 14.56
CA PRO A 182 16.14 -11.69 14.99
C PRO A 182 16.36 -11.85 16.50
N ASP A 183 17.56 -12.28 16.91
CA ASP A 183 17.95 -12.55 18.29
C ASP A 183 19.08 -11.63 18.76
N LYS A 184 20.33 -11.94 18.39
CA LYS A 184 21.51 -11.19 18.85
C LYS A 184 22.08 -10.33 17.73
N SER A 185 22.47 -9.10 18.07
CA SER A 185 23.20 -8.25 17.12
C SER A 185 24.55 -8.89 16.78
N LEU A 186 24.89 -8.86 15.49
CA LEU A 186 26.16 -9.33 14.95
C LEU A 186 27.15 -8.18 14.69
N LEU A 187 26.77 -6.95 15.02
CA LEU A 187 27.59 -5.77 14.82
C LEU A 187 28.44 -5.46 16.06
N LYS A 188 29.60 -4.84 15.84
CA LYS A 188 30.49 -4.32 16.90
C LYS A 188 30.46 -2.80 17.02
N GLU A 189 30.02 -2.14 15.95
CA GLU A 189 29.88 -0.68 15.86
C GLU A 189 28.64 -0.32 15.03
N ASN A 190 28.19 0.94 15.10
CA ASN A 190 27.05 1.42 14.33
C ASN A 190 27.42 1.57 12.84
N ILE A 191 26.54 1.09 11.96
CA ILE A 191 26.64 1.29 10.52
C ILE A 191 25.62 2.35 10.11
N ILE A 192 26.09 3.54 9.71
CA ILE A 192 25.26 4.69 9.37
C ILE A 192 25.37 4.99 7.87
N TYR A 193 24.22 5.17 7.23
CA TYR A 193 24.11 5.47 5.81
C TYR A 193 23.28 6.73 5.58
N LYS A 194 23.86 7.72 4.89
CA LYS A 194 23.17 8.97 4.51
C LYS A 194 22.90 8.99 3.02
N THR A 195 21.72 9.42 2.62
CA THR A 195 21.38 9.60 1.20
C THR A 195 20.39 10.74 1.00
N SER A 196 20.51 11.39 -0.14
CA SER A 196 19.55 12.37 -0.68
C SER A 196 18.89 11.86 -1.96
N SER A 197 19.10 10.58 -2.30
CA SER A 197 18.68 9.98 -3.57
C SER A 197 17.64 8.88 -3.40
N ILE A 198 16.84 8.68 -4.44
CA ILE A 198 15.86 7.60 -4.55
C ILE A 198 16.40 6.47 -5.44
N GLY A 199 15.69 5.34 -5.51
CA GLY A 199 16.08 4.19 -6.31
C GLY A 199 17.05 3.25 -5.59
N TRP A 200 17.87 2.52 -6.33
CA TRP A 200 18.85 1.60 -5.77
C TRP A 200 19.91 2.32 -4.94
N GLN A 201 20.04 1.90 -3.70
CA GLN A 201 21.05 2.34 -2.75
C GLN A 201 22.01 1.19 -2.47
N ASN A 202 23.28 1.53 -2.21
CA ASN A 202 24.33 0.59 -1.84
C ASN A 202 24.99 1.05 -0.54
N ILE A 203 24.99 0.18 0.46
CA ILE A 203 25.78 0.35 1.67
C ILE A 203 26.98 -0.57 1.56
N ASN A 204 28.17 0.01 1.40
CA ASN A 204 29.42 -0.73 1.41
C ASN A 204 29.75 -1.20 2.83
N LEU A 205 29.92 -2.52 3.00
CA LEU A 205 30.15 -3.18 4.27
C LEU A 205 31.54 -3.81 4.41
N SER A 206 32.37 -3.78 3.36
CA SER A 206 33.68 -4.43 3.34
C SER A 206 34.64 -3.92 4.43
N ASN A 207 34.46 -2.68 4.90
CA ASN A 207 35.29 -2.08 5.96
C ASN A 207 34.95 -2.59 7.38
N TYR A 208 33.75 -3.16 7.59
CA TYR A 208 33.28 -3.59 8.91
C TYR A 208 33.68 -5.04 9.26
N LYS A 209 34.47 -5.71 8.39
CA LYS A 209 35.00 -7.06 8.60
C LYS A 209 33.94 -8.08 9.06
N LEU A 210 32.76 -8.03 8.44
CA LEU A 210 31.62 -8.88 8.78
C LEU A 210 31.79 -10.29 8.23
N LEU A 211 32.55 -11.11 8.97
CA LEU A 211 32.77 -12.53 8.68
C LEU A 211 31.92 -13.40 9.62
N PHE A 212 31.02 -14.18 9.05
CA PHE A 212 30.14 -15.09 9.76
C PHE A 212 30.60 -16.53 9.55
N ASN A 213 30.77 -17.26 10.65
CA ASN A 213 31.11 -18.67 10.68
C ASN A 213 30.04 -19.40 11.52
N GLY A 214 29.43 -20.44 10.97
CA GLY A 214 28.44 -21.25 11.70
C GLY A 214 27.00 -20.71 11.62
N LEU A 215 26.71 -19.79 10.69
CA LEU A 215 25.36 -19.23 10.47
C LEU A 215 24.85 -19.61 9.09
N ASP A 216 23.59 -20.02 9.00
CA ASP A 216 22.86 -20.30 7.75
C ASP A 216 21.89 -19.17 7.37
N GLN A 217 21.54 -18.31 8.33
CA GLN A 217 20.66 -17.17 8.10
C GLN A 217 21.10 -15.94 8.90
N ILE A 218 20.85 -14.76 8.34
CA ILE A 218 20.97 -13.47 9.01
C ILE A 218 19.77 -12.59 8.72
N ALA A 219 19.42 -11.71 9.65
CA ALA A 219 18.46 -10.64 9.42
C ALA A 219 19.19 -9.32 9.25
N ILE A 220 18.87 -8.56 8.20
CA ILE A 220 19.40 -7.21 7.96
C ILE A 220 18.23 -6.24 7.95
N THR A 221 18.33 -5.19 8.75
CA THR A 221 17.27 -4.19 8.93
C THR A 221 17.83 -2.77 8.80
N LEU A 222 16.93 -1.85 8.45
CA LEU A 222 17.14 -0.42 8.39
C LEU A 222 16.23 0.28 9.39
N GLN A 223 16.76 1.30 10.04
CA GLN A 223 16.03 2.20 10.93
C GLN A 223 16.27 3.64 10.47
N LEU A 224 15.20 4.42 10.27
CA LEU A 224 15.32 5.85 9.99
C LEU A 224 15.65 6.57 11.30
N VAL A 225 16.85 7.15 11.39
CA VAL A 225 17.34 7.77 12.63
C VAL A 225 17.36 9.29 12.58
N GLU A 226 17.43 9.87 11.38
CA GLU A 226 17.36 11.31 11.17
C GLU A 226 16.84 11.61 9.75
N TYR A 227 16.20 12.76 9.56
CA TYR A 227 15.80 13.23 8.24
C TYR A 227 15.79 14.75 8.16
N LYS A 228 16.00 15.26 6.95
CA LYS A 228 15.82 16.66 6.57
C LYS A 228 14.71 16.71 5.51
N PRO A 229 13.55 17.33 5.79
CA PRO A 229 12.49 17.46 4.80
C PRO A 229 12.88 18.43 3.68
N LEU A 230 12.22 18.31 2.53
CA LEU A 230 12.25 19.35 1.50
C LEU A 230 11.34 20.50 1.95
N ALA A 231 11.73 21.75 1.65
CA ALA A 231 10.93 22.93 1.98
C ALA A 231 9.51 22.81 1.39
N ASP A 232 8.51 23.20 2.18
CA ASP A 232 7.09 23.24 1.79
C ASP A 232 6.50 21.91 1.27
N THR A 233 7.08 20.77 1.67
CA THR A 233 6.56 19.45 1.31
C THR A 233 6.50 18.53 2.52
N GLU A 234 5.51 17.62 2.51
CA GLU A 234 5.46 16.57 3.51
C GLU A 234 6.59 15.56 3.30
N PHE A 235 7.28 15.20 4.39
CA PHE A 235 8.30 14.17 4.39
C PHE A 235 7.71 12.81 4.01
N VAL A 236 8.28 12.17 3.00
CA VAL A 236 7.90 10.82 2.57
C VAL A 236 9.16 9.99 2.40
N PHE A 237 9.26 8.86 3.11
CA PHE A 237 10.31 7.88 2.89
C PHE A 237 9.72 6.47 2.93
N GLY A 238 10.04 5.67 1.90
CA GLY A 238 9.66 4.27 1.87
C GLY A 238 10.67 3.42 1.13
N VAL A 239 10.77 2.16 1.56
CA VAL A 239 11.55 1.13 0.89
C VAL A 239 10.58 0.19 0.16
N SER A 240 10.94 -0.15 -1.07
CA SER A 240 10.15 -0.99 -1.95
C SER A 240 10.12 -2.43 -1.42
N ALA A 241 8.95 -3.06 -1.40
CA ALA A 241 8.75 -4.45 -0.98
C ALA A 241 7.86 -5.22 -1.95
N LYS A 242 7.88 -6.54 -1.92
CA LYS A 242 6.99 -7.42 -2.70
C LYS A 242 6.38 -8.48 -1.80
N LYS A 243 5.22 -9.00 -2.18
CA LYS A 243 4.58 -10.13 -1.49
C LYS A 243 5.26 -11.44 -1.88
N THR A 244 5.50 -12.30 -0.90
CA THR A 244 6.07 -13.65 -1.03
C THR A 244 5.46 -14.54 0.05
N LEU A 245 5.43 -15.85 -0.15
CA LEU A 245 4.94 -16.80 0.87
C LEU A 245 5.86 -16.87 2.10
N SER A 246 7.14 -16.48 1.94
CA SER A 246 8.07 -16.38 3.05
C SER A 246 7.76 -15.18 3.95
N LYS A 247 7.84 -15.39 5.28
CA LYS A 247 7.65 -14.34 6.28
C LYS A 247 8.92 -13.52 6.51
N ASN A 248 9.50 -13.01 5.43
CA ASN A 248 10.81 -12.35 5.49
C ASN A 248 10.72 -10.86 5.82
N LEU A 249 9.54 -10.24 5.75
CA LEU A 249 9.38 -8.83 6.15
C LEU A 249 9.37 -8.69 7.66
N LEU A 250 10.50 -8.23 8.18
CA LEU A 250 10.70 -7.97 9.60
C LEU A 250 10.28 -6.54 9.94
N PHE A 251 9.69 -6.38 11.12
CA PHE A 251 9.27 -5.10 11.64
C PHE A 251 9.31 -5.08 13.17
N ARG A 252 9.75 -3.97 13.76
CA ARG A 252 9.48 -3.63 15.17
C ARG A 252 9.41 -2.12 15.35
N TYR A 253 8.62 -1.68 16.32
CA TYR A 253 8.42 -0.26 16.60
C TYR A 253 9.63 0.43 17.23
N GLN A 254 10.44 -0.31 18.00
CA GLN A 254 11.63 0.18 18.70
C GLN A 254 12.52 -0.99 19.11
N SER A 255 13.78 -0.74 19.46
CA SER A 255 14.77 -1.81 19.69
C SER A 255 14.42 -2.76 20.85
N GLN A 256 13.58 -2.33 21.80
CA GLN A 256 13.12 -3.13 22.94
C GLN A 256 11.67 -3.64 22.74
N GLY A 257 11.13 -3.48 21.53
CA GLY A 257 9.82 -4.00 21.13
C GLY A 257 9.91 -5.42 20.54
N ASN A 258 8.76 -6.05 20.37
CA ASN A 258 8.65 -7.37 19.77
C ASN A 258 8.83 -7.32 18.25
N TRP A 259 9.46 -8.37 17.70
CA TRP A 259 9.54 -8.59 16.27
C TRP A 259 8.24 -9.15 15.71
N GLU A 260 7.75 -8.48 14.67
CA GLU A 260 6.66 -8.93 13.82
C GLU A 260 7.25 -9.35 12.47
N ALA A 261 6.74 -10.46 11.94
CA ALA A 261 7.18 -11.02 10.66
C ALA A 261 5.96 -11.19 9.76
N TYR A 262 6.05 -10.68 8.54
CA TYR A 262 4.96 -10.65 7.57
C TYR A 262 5.38 -11.34 6.27
N GLU A 263 4.39 -11.87 5.56
CA GLU A 263 4.55 -12.36 4.20
C GLU A 263 5.08 -11.25 3.28
N GLY A 264 6.18 -11.54 2.59
CA GLY A 264 6.84 -10.60 1.71
C GLY A 264 8.35 -10.52 1.91
N SER A 265 8.98 -9.72 1.07
CA SER A 265 10.37 -9.32 1.19
C SER A 265 10.57 -7.90 0.67
N PHE A 266 11.44 -7.11 1.32
CA PHE A 266 11.94 -5.88 0.72
C PHE A 266 12.71 -6.19 -0.57
N ILE A 267 12.67 -5.25 -1.51
CA ILE A 267 13.52 -5.25 -2.68
C ILE A 267 14.92 -4.84 -2.23
N SER A 268 15.67 -5.86 -1.83
CA SER A 268 17.03 -5.76 -1.34
C SER A 268 17.83 -6.99 -1.70
N ASN A 269 19.14 -6.85 -1.79
CA ASN A 269 20.07 -7.95 -1.94
C ASN A 269 21.34 -7.70 -1.12
N ILE A 270 22.10 -8.77 -0.90
CA ILE A 270 23.43 -8.73 -0.32
C ILE A 270 24.46 -9.23 -1.33
N ASN A 271 25.62 -8.59 -1.34
CA ASN A 271 26.79 -9.13 -2.00
C ASN A 271 27.65 -9.82 -0.95
N ILE A 272 28.02 -11.07 -1.21
CA ILE A 272 28.80 -11.89 -0.28
C ILE A 272 30.00 -12.54 -0.95
N SER A 273 31.04 -12.75 -0.15
CA SER A 273 32.14 -13.67 -0.45
C SER A 273 32.04 -14.89 0.45
N TYR A 274 31.97 -16.11 -0.08
CA TYR A 274 31.68 -17.31 0.70
C TYR A 274 32.57 -18.51 0.32
N SER A 275 32.72 -19.45 1.25
CA SER A 275 33.25 -20.79 0.96
C SER A 275 32.22 -21.84 1.36
N LYS A 276 31.98 -22.80 0.49
CA LYS A 276 31.04 -23.90 0.73
C LYS A 276 31.79 -25.16 1.15
N ASP A 277 31.33 -25.83 2.19
CA ASP A 277 31.87 -27.15 2.58
C ASP A 277 31.19 -28.30 1.81
N PRO A 278 31.87 -29.45 1.60
CA PRO A 278 31.29 -30.58 0.87
C PRO A 278 29.99 -31.05 1.55
N GLY A 279 28.88 -31.08 0.80
CA GLY A 279 27.55 -31.46 1.30
C GLY A 279 26.64 -30.29 1.71
N GLU A 280 27.15 -29.06 1.80
CA GLU A 280 26.32 -27.88 2.05
C GLU A 280 25.42 -27.57 0.84
N LYS A 281 24.13 -27.35 1.09
CA LYS A 281 23.13 -27.08 0.06
C LYS A 281 23.48 -25.80 -0.70
N GLU A 282 23.19 -25.79 -2.00
CA GLU A 282 23.30 -24.57 -2.77
C GLU A 282 22.15 -23.64 -2.38
N ILE A 283 22.45 -22.37 -2.09
CA ILE A 283 21.39 -21.37 -1.92
C ILE A 283 20.82 -21.10 -3.30
N VAL A 284 19.69 -21.73 -3.59
CA VAL A 284 18.94 -21.51 -4.83
C VAL A 284 18.00 -20.34 -4.58
N GLU A 285 18.12 -19.28 -5.38
CA GLU A 285 17.15 -18.19 -5.35
C GLU A 285 15.76 -18.80 -5.62
N ALA A 286 14.79 -18.54 -4.73
CA ALA A 286 13.40 -18.92 -4.98
C ALA A 286 13.03 -18.39 -6.37
N LYS A 287 12.87 -19.30 -7.34
CA LYS A 287 12.38 -18.92 -8.67
C LYS A 287 11.06 -18.20 -8.44
N GLU A 288 10.82 -17.13 -9.17
CA GLU A 288 9.58 -16.33 -9.15
C GLU A 288 8.29 -17.19 -9.31
N ALA A 289 8.44 -18.47 -9.64
CA ALA A 289 7.44 -19.51 -9.80
C ALA A 289 6.52 -19.77 -8.58
N GLU A 290 6.95 -19.59 -7.34
CA GLU A 290 6.09 -19.95 -6.19
C GLU A 290 5.03 -18.89 -5.84
N ALA A 291 5.29 -17.60 -6.10
CA ALA A 291 4.26 -16.55 -6.00
C ALA A 291 3.40 -16.45 -7.28
N GLN A 292 3.85 -17.06 -8.37
CA GLN A 292 3.12 -17.14 -9.63
C GLN A 292 2.02 -18.22 -9.59
N ASN A 293 1.99 -19.15 -8.65
CA ASN A 293 0.96 -20.20 -8.66
C ASN A 293 -0.27 -19.92 -7.79
N ASP A 294 -0.35 -18.73 -7.16
CA ASP A 294 -1.59 -18.21 -6.61
C ASP A 294 -2.36 -17.43 -7.71
N PRO A 295 -3.51 -17.91 -8.18
CA PRO A 295 -4.33 -17.22 -9.18
C PRO A 295 -4.64 -15.77 -8.78
N ASN A 296 -4.84 -15.50 -7.49
CA ASN A 296 -5.19 -14.17 -6.99
C ASN A 296 -4.00 -13.20 -7.06
N THR A 297 -2.78 -13.68 -6.82
CA THR A 297 -1.55 -12.87 -6.91
C THR A 297 -1.15 -12.57 -8.36
N LYS A 298 -1.29 -13.54 -9.29
CA LYS A 298 -1.08 -13.31 -10.74
C LYS A 298 -2.02 -12.23 -11.28
N THR A 299 -3.31 -12.38 -10.98
CA THR A 299 -4.38 -11.45 -11.33
C THR A 299 -4.06 -10.03 -10.83
N PHE A 300 -3.69 -9.89 -9.54
CA PHE A 300 -3.35 -8.60 -8.97
C PHE A 300 -2.11 -7.94 -9.63
N VAL A 301 -1.02 -8.68 -9.89
CA VAL A 301 0.16 -8.15 -10.60
C VAL A 301 -0.21 -7.61 -11.98
N GLU A 302 -1.04 -8.34 -12.71
CA GLU A 302 -1.45 -8.01 -14.08
C GLU A 302 -2.38 -6.80 -14.11
N VAL A 303 -3.31 -6.70 -13.17
CA VAL A 303 -4.19 -5.54 -12.97
C VAL A 303 -3.39 -4.26 -12.72
N TYR A 304 -2.37 -4.31 -11.86
CA TYR A 304 -1.53 -3.14 -11.60
C TYR A 304 -0.69 -2.74 -12.81
N LYS A 305 -0.16 -3.71 -13.57
CA LYS A 305 0.51 -3.46 -14.86
C LYS A 305 -0.42 -2.75 -15.84
N ASN A 306 -1.66 -3.21 -15.95
CA ASN A 306 -2.63 -2.64 -16.86
C ASN A 306 -3.11 -1.25 -16.40
N ARG A 307 -3.28 -1.01 -15.09
CA ARG A 307 -3.54 0.34 -14.55
C ARG A 307 -2.38 1.32 -14.76
N GLU A 308 -1.13 0.87 -14.66
CA GLU A 308 0.01 1.76 -14.99
C GLU A 308 0.06 2.08 -16.49
N LYS A 309 -0.17 1.08 -17.35
CA LYS A 309 -0.30 1.31 -18.80
C LYS A 309 -1.42 2.30 -19.10
N ALA A 310 -2.59 2.10 -18.51
CA ALA A 310 -3.74 3.00 -18.58
C ALA A 310 -3.35 4.44 -18.23
N GLN A 311 -2.67 4.66 -17.10
CA GLN A 311 -2.25 5.99 -16.65
C GLN A 311 -1.22 6.67 -17.56
N LYS A 312 -0.46 5.91 -18.35
CA LYS A 312 0.48 6.45 -19.35
C LYS A 312 -0.20 6.82 -20.66
N THR A 313 -1.45 6.41 -20.88
CA THR A 313 -2.20 6.78 -22.08
C THR A 313 -2.76 8.20 -21.99
N MET A 314 -3.30 8.68 -23.11
CA MET A 314 -4.00 9.97 -23.18
C MET A 314 -5.41 9.95 -22.57
N TYR A 315 -5.97 8.77 -22.29
CA TYR A 315 -7.34 8.63 -21.80
C TYR A 315 -7.44 9.08 -20.34
N GLY A 316 -8.45 9.89 -20.02
CA GLY A 316 -8.54 10.62 -18.75
C GLY A 316 -7.58 11.82 -18.67
N LYS A 317 -6.79 12.06 -19.73
CA LYS A 317 -5.82 13.16 -19.86
C LYS A 317 -5.94 13.93 -21.17
N ASN A 318 -7.03 13.73 -21.90
CA ASN A 318 -7.20 14.33 -23.22
C ASN A 318 -7.33 15.84 -23.10
N LYS A 319 -6.64 16.57 -23.98
CA LYS A 319 -6.72 18.04 -24.06
C LYS A 319 -8.12 18.52 -24.46
N GLU A 320 -8.86 17.69 -25.20
CA GLU A 320 -10.24 17.96 -25.63
C GLU A 320 -11.29 17.44 -24.63
N GLY A 321 -10.86 16.95 -23.47
CA GLY A 321 -11.78 16.56 -22.40
C GLY A 321 -12.58 17.74 -21.87
N LYS A 322 -13.83 17.49 -21.47
CA LYS A 322 -14.79 18.53 -21.08
C LYS A 322 -15.35 18.23 -19.69
N TYR A 323 -15.89 19.27 -19.07
CA TYR A 323 -16.60 19.17 -17.80
C TYR A 323 -18.06 19.55 -17.99
N MET A 324 -18.97 18.76 -17.43
CA MET A 324 -20.32 19.19 -17.12
C MET A 324 -20.32 19.75 -15.71
N GLU A 325 -20.64 21.03 -15.59
CA GLU A 325 -20.74 21.74 -14.31
C GLU A 325 -22.10 21.42 -13.67
N LEU A 326 -22.06 20.94 -12.42
CA LEU A 326 -23.22 20.79 -11.55
C LEU A 326 -23.07 21.74 -10.35
N GLN A 327 -24.15 21.95 -9.60
CA GLN A 327 -24.12 22.84 -8.44
C GLN A 327 -23.08 22.41 -7.39
N ASP A 328 -22.88 21.11 -7.23
CA ASP A 328 -22.10 20.49 -6.15
C ASP A 328 -21.00 19.55 -6.66
N ALA A 329 -20.77 19.49 -7.97
CA ALA A 329 -19.77 18.62 -8.59
C ALA A 329 -19.35 19.12 -9.98
N LYS A 330 -18.22 18.61 -10.46
CA LYS A 330 -17.80 18.76 -11.86
C LYS A 330 -17.60 17.37 -12.42
N ILE A 331 -18.32 17.04 -13.48
CA ILE A 331 -18.25 15.71 -14.09
C ILE A 331 -17.40 15.81 -15.36
N TYR A 332 -16.20 15.25 -15.31
CA TYR A 332 -15.29 15.16 -16.44
C TYR A 332 -15.69 14.02 -17.38
N TYR A 333 -15.67 14.30 -18.68
CA TYR A 333 -15.91 13.30 -19.71
C TYR A 333 -15.05 13.58 -20.94
N GLU A 334 -14.78 12.52 -21.70
CA GLU A 334 -14.06 12.57 -22.97
C GLU A 334 -14.91 11.92 -24.07
N THR A 335 -14.78 12.42 -25.30
CA THR A 335 -15.49 11.87 -26.47
C THR A 335 -14.51 11.41 -27.54
N TYR A 336 -14.73 10.21 -28.08
CA TYR A 336 -13.91 9.58 -29.11
C TYR A 336 -14.79 8.99 -30.21
N GLY A 337 -14.31 9.02 -31.46
CA GLY A 337 -15.05 8.44 -32.58
C GLY A 337 -16.30 9.24 -32.97
N LYS A 338 -17.16 8.60 -33.77
CA LYS A 338 -18.41 9.17 -34.31
C LYS A 338 -19.46 8.06 -34.42
N GLY A 339 -20.73 8.44 -34.58
CA GLY A 339 -21.85 7.51 -34.74
C GLY A 339 -22.74 7.44 -33.50
N GLU A 340 -23.38 6.30 -33.29
CA GLU A 340 -24.26 6.07 -32.13
C GLU A 340 -23.49 6.24 -30.81
N PRO A 341 -24.09 6.86 -29.77
CA PRO A 341 -23.42 7.07 -28.50
C PRO A 341 -23.25 5.77 -27.71
N LEU A 342 -22.04 5.54 -27.21
CA LEU A 342 -21.69 4.48 -26.27
C LEU A 342 -21.05 5.10 -25.02
N ILE A 343 -21.76 5.07 -23.90
CA ILE A 343 -21.27 5.54 -22.61
C ILE A 343 -20.39 4.47 -21.96
N LEU A 344 -19.20 4.85 -21.48
CA LEU A 344 -18.33 3.99 -20.67
C LEU A 344 -18.31 4.44 -19.21
N LEU A 345 -18.63 3.54 -18.28
CA LEU A 345 -18.64 3.78 -16.82
C LEU A 345 -17.66 2.86 -16.11
N HIS A 346 -16.65 3.45 -15.46
CA HIS A 346 -15.55 2.71 -14.81
C HIS A 346 -15.94 2.16 -13.43
N GLY A 347 -15.09 1.30 -12.86
CA GLY A 347 -15.28 0.72 -11.52
C GLY A 347 -14.84 1.63 -10.36
N ASN A 348 -15.03 1.16 -9.12
CA ASN A 348 -14.69 1.92 -7.92
C ASN A 348 -13.22 2.36 -7.88
N ASN A 349 -12.99 3.60 -7.44
CA ASN A 349 -11.66 4.21 -7.33
C ASN A 349 -10.88 4.15 -8.66
N GLY A 350 -11.61 4.17 -9.78
CA GLY A 350 -11.11 4.12 -11.15
C GLY A 350 -11.17 5.47 -11.86
N SER A 351 -11.00 5.43 -13.18
CA SER A 351 -11.19 6.59 -14.08
C SER A 351 -11.40 6.15 -15.53
N ILE A 352 -11.65 7.11 -16.42
CA ILE A 352 -11.68 6.93 -17.89
C ILE A 352 -10.46 6.14 -18.39
N ALA A 353 -9.28 6.34 -17.78
CA ALA A 353 -8.05 5.65 -18.17
C ALA A 353 -8.18 4.13 -18.10
N ASP A 354 -9.03 3.59 -17.22
CA ASP A 354 -9.22 2.14 -17.08
C ASP A 354 -9.76 1.50 -18.37
N PHE A 355 -10.40 2.28 -19.26
CA PHE A 355 -10.86 1.82 -20.56
C PHE A 355 -9.85 2.02 -21.70
N TYR A 356 -8.54 2.12 -21.41
CA TYR A 356 -7.52 2.37 -22.43
C TYR A 356 -7.48 1.33 -23.57
N GLN A 357 -8.02 0.13 -23.35
CA GLN A 357 -8.14 -0.92 -24.38
C GLN A 357 -9.50 -0.93 -25.07
N GLN A 358 -10.54 -0.42 -24.40
CA GLN A 358 -11.91 -0.38 -24.91
C GLN A 358 -12.16 0.86 -25.77
N ILE A 359 -11.72 2.04 -25.31
CA ILE A 359 -11.90 3.32 -26.03
C ILE A 359 -11.39 3.24 -27.48
N PRO A 360 -10.11 2.89 -27.76
CA PRO A 360 -9.61 2.87 -29.14
C PRO A 360 -10.28 1.80 -30.02
N PHE A 361 -10.81 0.74 -29.40
CA PHE A 361 -11.52 -0.32 -30.12
C PHE A 361 -12.92 0.16 -30.54
N PHE A 362 -13.73 0.62 -29.58
CA PHE A 362 -15.11 1.02 -29.84
C PHE A 362 -15.24 2.36 -30.58
N SER A 363 -14.26 3.26 -30.48
CA SER A 363 -14.29 4.55 -31.20
C SER A 363 -14.25 4.41 -32.72
N LYS A 364 -13.94 3.21 -33.24
CA LYS A 364 -14.03 2.88 -34.67
C LYS A 364 -15.47 2.71 -35.16
N TYR A 365 -16.40 2.42 -34.26
CA TYR A 365 -17.79 2.07 -34.57
C TYR A 365 -18.82 3.00 -33.93
N TYR A 366 -18.46 3.62 -32.79
CA TYR A 366 -19.34 4.41 -31.96
C TYR A 366 -18.75 5.78 -31.62
N ARG A 367 -19.64 6.72 -31.27
CA ARG A 367 -19.27 7.91 -30.50
C ARG A 367 -19.13 7.49 -29.04
N VAL A 368 -17.92 7.09 -28.65
CA VAL A 368 -17.59 6.70 -27.28
C VAL A 368 -17.57 7.96 -26.40
N ILE A 369 -18.33 7.96 -25.31
CA ILE A 369 -18.35 9.00 -24.29
C ILE A 369 -17.93 8.34 -22.98
N ALA A 370 -16.68 8.53 -22.57
CA ALA A 370 -16.15 7.97 -21.34
C ALA A 370 -16.24 9.01 -20.22
N ILE A 371 -16.70 8.60 -19.03
CA ILE A 371 -17.03 9.50 -17.93
C ILE A 371 -16.20 9.14 -16.71
N ASP A 372 -15.60 10.14 -16.06
CA ASP A 372 -15.13 10.00 -14.69
C ASP A 372 -16.33 10.22 -13.76
N THR A 373 -16.71 9.20 -12.99
CA THR A 373 -17.84 9.31 -12.06
C THR A 373 -17.52 10.30 -10.93
N ARG A 374 -18.57 10.87 -10.31
CA ARG A 374 -18.44 11.92 -9.28
C ARG A 374 -17.37 11.57 -8.23
N GLY A 375 -16.45 12.50 -8.00
CA GLY A 375 -15.39 12.38 -7.00
C GLY A 375 -14.28 11.37 -7.33
N GLN A 376 -14.23 10.89 -8.57
CA GLN A 376 -13.25 9.93 -9.08
C GLN A 376 -12.58 10.48 -10.35
N GLY A 377 -11.41 9.95 -10.70
CA GLY A 377 -10.61 10.47 -11.82
C GLY A 377 -10.39 11.98 -11.72
N ARG A 378 -10.83 12.73 -12.73
CA ARG A 378 -10.80 14.20 -12.78
C ARG A 378 -12.10 14.86 -12.31
N SER A 379 -13.15 14.09 -12.09
CA SER A 379 -14.41 14.61 -11.59
C SER A 379 -14.27 15.02 -10.12
N THR A 380 -14.79 16.19 -9.78
CA THR A 380 -14.78 16.69 -8.41
C THR A 380 -16.14 16.49 -7.77
N ASP A 381 -16.14 16.25 -6.47
CA ASP A 381 -17.34 16.35 -5.64
C ASP A 381 -17.09 17.39 -4.55
N LEU A 382 -17.95 18.39 -4.51
CA LEU A 382 -17.88 19.49 -3.55
C LEU A 382 -18.83 19.27 -2.36
N SER A 383 -19.62 18.19 -2.40
CA SER A 383 -20.49 17.79 -1.30
C SER A 383 -19.74 17.02 -0.20
N THR A 384 -20.36 16.94 0.97
CA THR A 384 -19.90 16.12 2.10
C THR A 384 -20.74 14.86 2.31
N ASN A 385 -21.72 14.60 1.45
CA ASN A 385 -22.68 13.51 1.58
C ASN A 385 -22.02 12.15 1.29
N GLU A 386 -22.58 11.03 1.73
CA GLU A 386 -22.07 9.73 1.27
C GLU A 386 -22.40 9.50 -0.22
N TYR A 387 -21.55 8.77 -0.94
CA TYR A 387 -21.83 8.42 -2.33
C TYR A 387 -22.96 7.39 -2.41
N SER A 388 -23.73 7.44 -3.50
CA SER A 388 -24.69 6.41 -3.86
C SER A 388 -24.69 6.21 -5.38
N TYR A 389 -25.01 4.99 -5.83
CA TYR A 389 -25.12 4.71 -7.26
C TYR A 389 -26.32 5.42 -7.90
N GLN A 390 -27.37 5.73 -7.13
CA GLN A 390 -28.47 6.60 -7.56
C GLN A 390 -27.98 8.01 -7.87
N GLN A 391 -27.08 8.56 -7.05
CA GLN A 391 -26.47 9.86 -7.36
C GLN A 391 -25.63 9.80 -8.64
N PHE A 392 -24.86 8.72 -8.83
CA PHE A 392 -24.08 8.53 -10.07
C PHE A 392 -24.99 8.37 -11.30
N ALA A 393 -26.13 7.68 -11.18
CA ALA A 393 -27.12 7.55 -12.24
C ALA A 393 -27.81 8.89 -12.55
N ALA A 394 -28.14 9.68 -11.52
CA ALA A 394 -28.70 11.03 -11.69
C ALA A 394 -27.71 11.99 -12.37
N ASP A 395 -26.41 11.90 -12.05
CA ASP A 395 -25.38 12.66 -12.73
C ASP A 395 -25.25 12.22 -14.21
N LEU A 396 -25.35 10.93 -14.51
CA LEU A 396 -25.40 10.41 -15.87
C LEU A 396 -26.62 10.92 -16.64
N PHE A 397 -27.80 10.95 -16.02
CA PHE A 397 -29.00 11.54 -16.62
C PHE A 397 -28.79 13.01 -16.98
N LYS A 398 -28.21 13.80 -16.09
CA LYS A 398 -27.87 15.20 -16.41
C LYS A 398 -26.90 15.31 -17.57
N LEU A 399 -25.95 14.37 -17.68
CA LEU A 399 -25.00 14.34 -18.80
C LEU A 399 -25.71 14.03 -20.14
N THR A 400 -26.68 13.11 -20.17
CA THR A 400 -27.44 12.84 -21.39
C THR A 400 -28.22 14.07 -21.84
N GLN A 401 -28.81 14.82 -20.91
CA GLN A 401 -29.47 16.10 -21.20
C GLN A 401 -28.48 17.16 -21.70
N HIS A 402 -27.34 17.30 -21.01
CA HIS A 402 -26.30 18.26 -21.36
C HIS A 402 -25.75 18.05 -22.78
N LEU A 403 -25.58 16.78 -23.16
CA LEU A 403 -25.09 16.37 -24.48
C LEU A 403 -26.20 16.21 -25.53
N LYS A 404 -27.46 16.42 -25.15
CA LYS A 404 -28.66 16.25 -25.99
C LYS A 404 -28.68 14.89 -26.67
N LEU A 405 -28.54 13.82 -25.87
CA LEU A 405 -28.54 12.44 -26.36
C LEU A 405 -29.96 11.87 -26.25
N ASP A 406 -30.53 11.44 -27.37
CA ASP A 406 -31.88 10.87 -27.41
C ASP A 406 -31.92 9.43 -26.89
N LYS A 407 -30.95 8.60 -27.31
CA LYS A 407 -30.82 7.20 -26.88
C LYS A 407 -29.36 6.78 -26.83
N ILE A 408 -28.97 6.01 -25.81
CA ILE A 408 -27.58 5.64 -25.55
C ILE A 408 -27.38 4.14 -25.37
N ASN A 409 -26.21 3.64 -25.76
CA ASN A 409 -25.70 2.34 -25.30
C ASN A 409 -24.80 2.57 -24.08
N ILE A 410 -24.77 1.63 -23.13
CA ILE A 410 -23.96 1.74 -21.92
C ILE A 410 -23.10 0.49 -21.75
N LEU A 411 -21.79 0.66 -21.50
CA LEU A 411 -20.87 -0.36 -21.04
C LEU A 411 -20.35 0.04 -19.66
N GLY A 412 -20.86 -0.65 -18.62
CA GLY A 412 -20.50 -0.40 -17.23
C GLY A 412 -19.69 -1.54 -16.63
N TRP A 413 -18.57 -1.22 -15.99
CA TRP A 413 -17.73 -2.17 -15.27
C TRP A 413 -17.79 -1.92 -13.77
N SER A 414 -18.04 -2.98 -12.98
CA SER A 414 -18.12 -2.95 -11.51
C SER A 414 -19.15 -1.92 -11.03
N ASP A 415 -18.75 -0.91 -10.24
CA ASP A 415 -19.56 0.27 -9.90
C ASP A 415 -20.26 0.91 -11.10
N GLY A 416 -19.61 0.97 -12.26
CA GLY A 416 -20.21 1.46 -13.49
C GLY A 416 -21.32 0.56 -14.02
N GLY A 417 -21.22 -0.76 -13.78
CA GLY A 417 -22.28 -1.72 -14.06
C GLY A 417 -23.49 -1.53 -13.12
N ASN A 418 -23.23 -1.35 -11.82
CA ASN A 418 -24.27 -1.05 -10.82
C ASN A 418 -25.00 0.26 -11.14
N THR A 419 -24.24 1.30 -11.50
CA THR A 419 -24.76 2.59 -11.94
C THR A 419 -25.60 2.44 -13.21
N GLY A 420 -25.13 1.65 -14.19
CA GLY A 420 -25.86 1.38 -15.43
C GLY A 420 -27.18 0.64 -15.22
N LEU A 421 -27.25 -0.31 -14.28
CA LEU A 421 -28.49 -1.00 -13.91
C LEU A 421 -29.51 -0.02 -13.32
N ILE A 422 -29.09 0.81 -12.36
CA ILE A 422 -29.97 1.80 -11.73
C ILE A 422 -30.45 2.82 -12.75
N PHE A 423 -29.53 3.38 -13.55
CA PHE A 423 -29.89 4.33 -14.60
C PHE A 423 -30.90 3.74 -15.58
N ASN A 424 -30.70 2.49 -16.00
CA ASN A 424 -31.60 1.84 -16.96
C ASN A 424 -32.97 1.50 -16.35
N ALA A 425 -33.02 1.14 -15.06
CA ALA A 425 -34.28 0.93 -14.36
C ALA A 425 -35.08 2.23 -14.16
N GLU A 426 -34.40 3.37 -13.97
CA GLU A 426 -35.01 4.68 -13.78
C GLU A 426 -35.37 5.39 -15.10
N HIS A 427 -34.58 5.15 -16.16
CA HIS A 427 -34.71 5.80 -17.47
C HIS A 427 -34.63 4.80 -18.65
N PRO A 428 -35.47 3.76 -18.68
CA PRO A 428 -35.39 2.71 -19.72
C PRO A 428 -35.63 3.25 -21.13
N GLU A 429 -36.34 4.37 -21.29
CA GLU A 429 -36.59 5.04 -22.56
C GLU A 429 -35.32 5.59 -23.21
N LEU A 430 -34.31 5.96 -22.41
CA LEU A 430 -33.05 6.51 -22.88
C LEU A 430 -32.02 5.45 -23.25
N VAL A 431 -32.24 4.18 -22.88
CA VAL A 431 -31.23 3.12 -23.07
C VAL A 431 -31.60 2.21 -24.24
N ASN A 432 -30.67 2.10 -25.19
CA ASN A 432 -30.80 1.17 -26.31
C ASN A 432 -30.33 -0.23 -25.91
N LYS A 433 -29.10 -0.35 -25.38
CA LYS A 433 -28.51 -1.60 -24.91
C LYS A 433 -27.64 -1.31 -23.69
N LEU A 434 -27.71 -2.18 -22.68
CA LEU A 434 -26.86 -2.11 -21.49
C LEU A 434 -25.95 -3.33 -21.45
N ILE A 435 -24.68 -3.12 -21.13
CA ILE A 435 -23.71 -4.15 -20.83
C ILE A 435 -23.16 -3.89 -19.43
N THR A 436 -23.19 -4.91 -18.58
CA THR A 436 -22.64 -4.86 -17.22
C THR A 436 -21.55 -5.90 -17.06
N ILE A 437 -20.41 -5.53 -16.48
CA ILE A 437 -19.30 -6.44 -16.20
C ILE A 437 -19.07 -6.44 -14.68
N GLY A 438 -19.26 -7.58 -14.00
CA GLY A 438 -19.01 -7.69 -12.56
C GLY A 438 -19.93 -6.80 -11.71
N ALA A 439 -21.21 -6.70 -12.06
CA ALA A 439 -22.21 -5.97 -11.28
C ALA A 439 -22.82 -6.87 -10.19
N ASN A 440 -23.28 -6.28 -9.08
CA ASN A 440 -23.91 -6.98 -7.97
C ASN A 440 -25.18 -6.26 -7.50
N LEU A 441 -26.15 -7.01 -6.97
CA LEU A 441 -27.40 -6.43 -6.43
C LEU A 441 -27.21 -5.70 -5.10
N ASN A 442 -26.32 -6.20 -4.25
CA ASN A 442 -26.03 -5.64 -2.94
C ASN A 442 -24.67 -6.14 -2.40
N PRO A 443 -24.14 -5.59 -1.27
CA PRO A 443 -22.81 -5.95 -0.75
C PRO A 443 -22.62 -7.43 -0.43
N ASN A 444 -23.69 -8.20 -0.17
CA ASN A 444 -23.58 -9.64 0.09
C ASN A 444 -23.17 -10.44 -1.17
N GLY A 445 -23.29 -9.82 -2.34
CA GLY A 445 -22.83 -10.36 -3.62
C GLY A 445 -21.33 -10.25 -3.83
N VAL A 446 -20.60 -9.59 -2.94
CA VAL A 446 -19.14 -9.54 -2.95
C VAL A 446 -18.60 -10.64 -2.04
N GLU A 447 -17.45 -11.23 -2.38
CA GLU A 447 -16.77 -12.20 -1.53
C GLU A 447 -16.45 -11.63 -0.14
N GLU A 448 -16.64 -12.46 0.90
CA GLU A 448 -16.62 -12.02 2.30
C GLU A 448 -15.25 -11.51 2.73
N ASP A 449 -14.17 -12.13 2.25
CA ASP A 449 -12.80 -11.72 2.54
C ASP A 449 -12.51 -10.29 2.05
N LEU A 450 -13.08 -9.91 0.89
CA LEU A 450 -12.94 -8.57 0.35
C LEU A 450 -13.74 -7.55 1.17
N ILE A 451 -14.97 -7.89 1.59
CA ILE A 451 -15.76 -7.07 2.51
C ILE A 451 -15.04 -6.86 3.84
N ASN A 452 -14.44 -7.91 4.40
CA ASN A 452 -13.68 -7.82 5.65
C ASN A 452 -12.44 -6.93 5.48
N THR A 453 -11.77 -7.01 4.32
CA THR A 453 -10.66 -6.11 3.98
C THR A 453 -11.10 -4.65 3.96
N PHE A 454 -12.26 -4.33 3.35
CA PHE A 454 -12.81 -2.97 3.33
C PHE A 454 -13.16 -2.46 4.74
N LYS A 455 -13.75 -3.30 5.60
CA LYS A 455 -14.02 -2.95 7.00
C LYS A 455 -12.74 -2.62 7.77
N GLN A 456 -11.68 -3.40 7.57
CA GLN A 456 -10.37 -3.16 8.20
C GLN A 456 -9.71 -1.87 7.69
N GLN A 457 -9.81 -1.57 6.39
CA GLN A 457 -9.29 -0.32 5.84
C GLN A 457 -10.03 0.90 6.40
N LEU A 458 -11.35 0.80 6.59
CA LEU A 458 -12.15 1.86 7.17
C LEU A 458 -11.80 2.10 8.64
N SER A 459 -11.56 1.04 9.43
CA SER A 459 -11.20 1.15 10.85
C SER A 459 -9.77 1.67 11.08
N ALA A 460 -8.85 1.39 10.16
CA ALA A 460 -7.45 1.82 10.24
C ALA A 460 -7.22 3.31 9.93
N ASN A 461 -8.24 4.03 9.43
CA ASN A 461 -8.16 5.45 9.03
C ASN A 461 -6.92 5.76 8.16
N THR A 462 -6.63 4.87 7.21
CA THR A 462 -5.40 4.93 6.39
C THR A 462 -5.34 6.22 5.58
N THR A 463 -4.27 6.99 5.74
CA THR A 463 -4.01 8.23 4.99
C THR A 463 -3.98 7.95 3.48
N GLY A 464 -4.75 8.72 2.69
CA GLY A 464 -4.83 8.59 1.22
C GLY A 464 -5.97 7.69 0.71
N THR A 465 -6.71 7.03 1.60
CA THR A 465 -7.87 6.21 1.24
C THR A 465 -9.14 7.06 1.17
N ASN A 466 -9.88 7.01 0.05
CA ASN A 466 -11.19 7.67 -0.05
C ASN A 466 -12.25 6.84 0.71
N GLN A 467 -12.46 7.17 1.98
CA GLN A 467 -13.36 6.42 2.85
C GLN A 467 -14.82 6.42 2.39
N ARG A 468 -15.26 7.46 1.68
CA ARG A 468 -16.63 7.53 1.13
C ARG A 468 -16.85 6.48 0.04
N LEU A 469 -15.83 6.18 -0.76
CA LEU A 469 -15.89 5.10 -1.75
C LEU A 469 -15.88 3.71 -1.11
N ILE A 470 -15.14 3.52 -0.01
CA ILE A 470 -15.20 2.28 0.77
C ILE A 470 -16.60 2.09 1.37
N ARG A 471 -17.16 3.16 1.96
CA ARG A 471 -18.53 3.12 2.50
C ARG A 471 -19.58 2.87 1.41
N LEU A 472 -19.37 3.36 0.19
CA LEU A 472 -20.21 3.00 -0.96
C LEU A 472 -20.21 1.48 -1.17
N MET A 473 -19.04 0.84 -1.28
CA MET A 473 -18.96 -0.62 -1.51
C MET A 473 -19.51 -1.45 -0.33
N LEU A 474 -19.40 -0.96 0.90
CA LEU A 474 -19.89 -1.65 2.09
C LEU A 474 -21.41 -1.56 2.28
N ASN A 475 -22.05 -0.51 1.76
CA ASN A 475 -23.45 -0.21 2.05
C ASN A 475 -24.36 -0.21 0.81
N GLN A 476 -23.79 -0.24 -0.39
CA GLN A 476 -24.49 -0.13 -1.67
C GLN A 476 -23.88 -1.13 -2.69
N PRO A 477 -24.60 -1.49 -3.77
CA PRO A 477 -25.96 -1.09 -4.09
C PRO A 477 -27.00 -1.78 -3.20
N ASN A 478 -28.27 -1.44 -3.35
CA ASN A 478 -29.38 -2.20 -2.77
C ASN A 478 -30.47 -2.36 -3.84
N ILE A 479 -30.08 -2.90 -5.00
CA ILE A 479 -30.97 -3.08 -6.15
C ILE A 479 -31.87 -4.29 -5.89
N THR A 480 -33.17 -4.10 -6.00
CA THR A 480 -34.14 -5.20 -5.89
C THR A 480 -34.45 -5.78 -7.27
N THR A 481 -34.90 -7.03 -7.30
CA THR A 481 -35.34 -7.68 -8.54
C THR A 481 -36.54 -6.96 -9.17
N GLU A 482 -37.42 -6.37 -8.37
CA GLU A 482 -38.55 -5.58 -8.84
C GLU A 482 -38.10 -4.33 -9.61
N GLN A 483 -37.04 -3.66 -9.16
CA GLN A 483 -36.46 -2.53 -9.89
C GLN A 483 -35.91 -2.98 -11.25
N LEU A 484 -35.25 -4.14 -11.30
CA LEU A 484 -34.72 -4.69 -12.56
C LEU A 484 -35.80 -5.09 -13.56
N ASN A 485 -37.00 -5.46 -13.10
CA ASN A 485 -38.13 -5.78 -13.99
C ASN A 485 -38.59 -4.59 -14.85
N HIS A 486 -38.23 -3.35 -14.50
CA HIS A 486 -38.52 -2.17 -15.31
C HIS A 486 -37.62 -2.05 -16.55
N ILE A 487 -36.54 -2.82 -16.62
CA ILE A 487 -35.61 -2.83 -17.74
C ILE A 487 -36.20 -3.66 -18.89
N ASN A 488 -36.54 -2.98 -19.99
CA ASN A 488 -37.19 -3.61 -21.15
C ASN A 488 -36.28 -3.74 -22.38
N ASN A 489 -35.17 -3.02 -22.45
CA ASN A 489 -34.21 -3.09 -23.54
C ASN A 489 -33.26 -4.30 -23.37
N PRO A 490 -32.54 -4.73 -24.43
CA PRO A 490 -31.57 -5.82 -24.33
C PRO A 490 -30.44 -5.50 -23.35
N VAL A 491 -30.11 -6.48 -22.50
CA VAL A 491 -28.99 -6.41 -21.55
C VAL A 491 -28.02 -7.56 -21.74
N LEU A 492 -26.72 -7.28 -21.69
CA LEU A 492 -25.66 -8.29 -21.61
C LEU A 492 -25.02 -8.23 -20.22
N VAL A 493 -25.27 -9.26 -19.42
CA VAL A 493 -24.70 -9.41 -18.09
C VAL A 493 -23.44 -10.27 -18.20
N MET A 494 -22.30 -9.74 -17.76
CA MET A 494 -21.00 -10.37 -17.89
C MET A 494 -20.28 -10.44 -16.55
N ALA A 495 -19.48 -11.48 -16.34
CA ALA A 495 -18.52 -11.59 -15.24
C ALA A 495 -17.37 -12.53 -15.63
N GLY A 496 -16.25 -12.45 -14.91
CA GLY A 496 -15.24 -13.51 -14.96
C GLY A 496 -15.70 -14.75 -14.19
N ASN A 497 -15.19 -15.94 -14.52
CA ASN A 497 -15.50 -17.14 -13.73
C ASN A 497 -14.77 -17.19 -12.37
N ASN A 498 -13.73 -16.35 -12.19
CA ASN A 498 -12.98 -16.18 -10.94
C ASN A 498 -13.19 -14.77 -10.35
N ASP A 499 -14.39 -14.19 -10.56
CA ASP A 499 -14.73 -12.85 -10.09
C ASP A 499 -14.87 -12.80 -8.55
N VAL A 500 -14.59 -11.65 -7.95
CA VAL A 500 -14.87 -11.37 -6.53
C VAL A 500 -16.36 -11.07 -6.29
N ILE A 501 -17.12 -10.91 -7.37
CA ILE A 501 -18.58 -10.91 -7.34
C ILE A 501 -19.08 -12.34 -7.47
N LYS A 502 -19.87 -12.77 -6.50
CA LYS A 502 -20.50 -14.10 -6.45
C LYS A 502 -21.34 -14.31 -7.69
N GLU A 503 -21.08 -15.42 -8.40
CA GLU A 503 -21.79 -15.79 -9.63
C GLU A 503 -23.32 -15.84 -9.44
N ALA A 504 -23.80 -16.18 -8.24
CA ALA A 504 -25.21 -16.15 -7.88
C ALA A 504 -25.85 -14.77 -8.13
N HIS A 505 -25.17 -13.67 -7.77
CA HIS A 505 -25.68 -12.32 -8.02
C HIS A 505 -25.70 -11.99 -9.51
N THR A 506 -24.65 -12.37 -10.25
CA THR A 506 -24.59 -12.20 -11.72
C THR A 506 -25.77 -12.91 -12.40
N LYS A 507 -26.08 -14.14 -11.98
CA LYS A 507 -27.23 -14.91 -12.47
C LYS A 507 -28.57 -14.30 -12.05
N SER A 508 -28.70 -13.81 -10.81
CA SER A 508 -29.91 -13.14 -10.35
C SER A 508 -30.22 -11.86 -11.13
N ILE A 509 -29.21 -11.07 -11.49
CA ILE A 509 -29.38 -9.89 -12.35
C ILE A 509 -29.93 -10.31 -13.72
N GLN A 510 -29.32 -11.32 -14.35
CA GLN A 510 -29.79 -11.80 -15.64
C GLN A 510 -31.22 -12.37 -15.57
N ALA A 511 -31.54 -13.15 -14.53
CA ALA A 511 -32.85 -13.76 -14.37
C ALA A 511 -33.97 -12.73 -14.13
N ALA A 512 -33.65 -11.60 -13.50
CA ALA A 512 -34.62 -10.54 -13.21
C ALA A 512 -34.95 -9.66 -14.43
N ILE A 513 -34.10 -9.65 -15.47
CA ILE A 513 -34.29 -8.78 -16.64
C ILE A 513 -34.76 -9.62 -17.82
N ARG A 514 -35.99 -9.36 -18.30
CA ARG A 514 -36.64 -10.16 -19.35
C ARG A 514 -35.78 -10.37 -20.61
N ASN A 515 -35.08 -9.34 -21.05
CA ASN A 515 -34.28 -9.34 -22.27
C ASN A 515 -32.77 -9.40 -22.00
N ALA A 516 -32.36 -10.03 -20.88
CA ALA A 516 -30.96 -10.18 -20.53
C ALA A 516 -30.35 -11.51 -20.99
N THR A 517 -29.10 -11.44 -21.43
CA THR A 517 -28.23 -12.57 -21.76
C THR A 517 -27.03 -12.61 -20.81
N LEU A 518 -26.52 -13.80 -20.51
CA LEU A 518 -25.39 -14.00 -19.60
C LEU A 518 -24.13 -14.42 -20.38
N GLN A 519 -22.97 -13.87 -20.00
CA GLN A 519 -21.65 -14.33 -20.45
C GLN A 519 -20.68 -14.41 -19.27
N ILE A 520 -20.32 -15.63 -18.88
CA ILE A 520 -19.24 -15.87 -17.92
C ILE A 520 -17.95 -16.15 -18.69
N ILE A 521 -16.94 -15.30 -18.53
CA ILE A 521 -15.68 -15.40 -19.26
C ILE A 521 -14.73 -16.35 -18.51
N PRO A 522 -14.29 -17.45 -19.14
CA PRO A 522 -13.40 -18.41 -18.50
C PRO A 522 -12.00 -17.81 -18.31
N ASN A 523 -11.35 -18.18 -17.21
CA ASN A 523 -10.01 -17.72 -16.84
C ASN A 523 -9.91 -16.19 -16.73
N ALA A 524 -10.98 -15.54 -16.26
CA ALA A 524 -10.99 -14.11 -16.00
C ALA A 524 -11.52 -13.84 -14.58
N SER A 525 -10.98 -12.80 -13.95
CA SER A 525 -11.40 -12.30 -12.65
C SER A 525 -12.37 -11.13 -12.80
N HIS A 526 -12.52 -10.33 -11.73
CA HIS A 526 -13.22 -9.04 -11.77
C HIS A 526 -12.66 -8.04 -12.80
N TYR A 527 -11.41 -8.23 -13.24
CA TYR A 527 -10.70 -7.29 -14.10
C TYR A 527 -10.68 -7.67 -15.58
N VAL A 528 -11.77 -8.26 -16.06
CA VAL A 528 -11.97 -8.64 -17.48
C VAL A 528 -11.52 -7.56 -18.48
N PRO A 529 -11.82 -6.24 -18.30
CA PRO A 529 -11.39 -5.21 -19.26
C PRO A 529 -9.87 -5.10 -19.45
N PHE A 530 -9.10 -5.56 -18.45
CA PHE A 530 -7.65 -5.61 -18.48
C PHE A 530 -7.10 -6.97 -18.91
N GLU A 531 -7.69 -8.06 -18.42
CA GLU A 531 -7.17 -9.42 -18.59
C GLU A 531 -7.49 -10.02 -19.96
N GLN A 532 -8.71 -9.80 -20.44
CA GLN A 532 -9.17 -10.35 -21.72
C GLN A 532 -9.86 -9.28 -22.57
N PRO A 533 -9.17 -8.16 -22.89
CA PRO A 533 -9.76 -7.03 -23.58
C PRO A 533 -10.28 -7.40 -24.97
N GLU A 534 -9.57 -8.22 -25.73
CA GLU A 534 -9.98 -8.64 -27.08
C GLU A 534 -11.27 -9.44 -27.03
N LYS A 535 -11.33 -10.45 -26.16
CA LYS A 535 -12.52 -11.29 -25.98
C LYS A 535 -13.72 -10.48 -25.49
N LEU A 536 -13.51 -9.60 -24.52
CA LEU A 536 -14.54 -8.69 -24.03
C LEU A 536 -15.06 -7.82 -25.17
N ASN A 537 -14.16 -7.16 -25.89
CA ASN A 537 -14.49 -6.23 -26.95
C ASN A 537 -15.29 -6.90 -28.08
N GLU A 538 -14.91 -8.11 -28.49
CA GLU A 538 -15.64 -8.91 -29.48
C GLU A 538 -17.06 -9.27 -29.02
N LEU A 539 -17.22 -9.76 -27.79
CA LEU A 539 -18.53 -10.12 -27.24
C LEU A 539 -19.45 -8.89 -27.16
N VAL A 540 -18.93 -7.77 -26.69
CA VAL A 540 -19.67 -6.50 -26.59
C VAL A 540 -20.04 -5.98 -27.98
N LEU A 541 -19.10 -5.98 -28.94
CA LEU A 541 -19.38 -5.52 -30.31
C LEU A 541 -20.47 -6.35 -30.99
N LYS A 542 -20.37 -7.68 -30.88
CA LYS A 542 -21.37 -8.62 -31.39
C LYS A 542 -22.74 -8.36 -30.78
N PHE A 543 -22.81 -8.14 -29.46
CA PHE A 543 -24.06 -7.83 -28.78
C PHE A 543 -24.63 -6.47 -29.21
N LEU A 544 -23.77 -5.46 -29.39
CA LEU A 544 -24.18 -4.16 -29.90
C LEU A 544 -24.66 -4.22 -31.37
N GLY A 545 -24.29 -5.25 -32.12
CA GLY A 545 -24.79 -5.55 -33.46
C GLY A 545 -23.91 -4.99 -34.58
N LYS A 546 -22.60 -4.99 -34.39
CA LYS A 546 -21.59 -4.55 -35.36
C LYS A 546 -20.62 -5.66 -35.73
#